data_AF-A0A1H0SPA1-F1
#
_entry.id   AF-A0A1H0SPA1-F1
#
_cell.length_a   1.000
_cell.length_b   1.000
_cell.length_c   1.000
_cell.angle_alpha   90.00
_cell.angle_beta   90.00
_cell.angle_gamma   90.00
#
_symmetry.space_group_name_H-M   'P 1'
#
loop_
_entity.id
_entity.type
_entity.pdbx_description
1 polymer ?
#
loop_
_entity_poly.entity_id
_entity_poly.type
_entity_poly.pdbx_seq_one_letter_code
_entity_poly.pdbx_strand_id
1 'polypeptide(L)'
;MSVAELGAALRKALADLPIALVNDAIRLLGESRAALDQAAHGSHAPELPGAVSQLQDAEEQLRQVLTVAVSVRGRVEKYLTDIGAGITSHSVTSSSVGTSSPALSPEKVAELGSALPPAVPKPNPTGRKTHGRWVDEAGRIHEAVSGRDGDSAEAWRILQEAEIPVPAEPVAVTHVEIKLAARMVRESRRHMEVVINNRPCPGRFGCDVLLPAILPEGYSMTVHGPGYRQTFTGGKKPWWR
;
A
#
# COMPACT_ATOMS: atom_id res chain seq x y z
N MET A 1 -19.43 21.18 24.13
CA MET A 1 -18.36 20.50 23.36
C MET A 1 -18.30 21.14 21.98
N SER A 2 -17.24 21.89 21.70
CA SER A 2 -17.01 22.50 20.40
C SER A 2 -16.58 21.45 19.36
N VAL A 3 -16.68 21.78 18.06
CA VAL A 3 -16.18 20.91 16.97
C VAL A 3 -14.69 20.61 17.12
N ALA A 4 -13.91 21.58 17.64
CA ALA A 4 -12.49 21.41 17.92
C ALA A 4 -12.24 20.41 19.08
N GLU A 5 -13.02 20.50 20.16
CA GLU A 5 -12.93 19.58 21.30
C GLU A 5 -13.30 18.14 20.91
N LEU A 6 -14.39 17.99 20.13
CA LEU A 6 -14.80 16.69 19.60
C LEU A 6 -13.72 16.12 18.67
N GLY A 7 -13.13 16.96 17.81
CA GLY A 7 -12.06 16.55 16.91
C GLY A 7 -10.79 16.10 17.64
N ALA A 8 -10.41 16.80 18.71
CA ALA A 8 -9.27 16.41 19.54
C ALA A 8 -9.52 15.08 20.28
N ALA A 9 -10.72 14.90 20.84
CA ALA A 9 -11.11 13.67 21.53
C ALA A 9 -11.10 12.45 20.60
N LEU A 10 -11.64 12.59 19.37
CA LEU A 10 -11.63 11.53 18.37
C LEU A 10 -10.21 11.18 17.91
N ARG A 11 -9.34 12.17 17.68
CA ARG A 11 -7.93 11.90 17.31
C ARG A 11 -7.18 11.16 18.42
N LYS A 12 -7.42 11.50 19.68
CA LYS A 12 -6.87 10.78 20.83
C LYS A 12 -7.33 9.32 20.86
N ALA A 13 -8.64 9.10 20.74
CA ALA A 13 -9.20 7.74 20.70
C ALA A 13 -8.65 6.91 19.52
N LEU A 14 -8.38 7.54 18.37
CA LEU A 14 -7.74 6.87 17.23
C LEU A 14 -6.29 6.49 17.49
N ALA A 15 -5.54 7.34 18.21
CA ALA A 15 -4.17 7.06 18.60
C ALA A 15 -4.08 5.88 19.58
N ASP A 16 -5.08 5.72 20.45
CA ASP A 16 -5.16 4.65 21.44
C ASP A 16 -5.51 3.27 20.83
N LEU A 17 -5.90 3.21 19.54
CA LEU A 17 -6.17 1.93 18.87
C LEU A 17 -4.87 1.10 18.77
N PRO A 18 -4.86 -0.17 19.25
CA PRO A 18 -3.66 -1.00 19.34
C PRO A 18 -3.26 -1.63 17.99
N ILE A 19 -3.37 -0.89 16.89
CA ILE A 19 -3.11 -1.38 15.52
C ILE A 19 -1.67 -1.93 15.40
N ALA A 20 -0.69 -1.27 16.00
CA ALA A 20 0.70 -1.75 15.99
C ALA A 20 0.85 -3.07 16.76
N LEU A 21 0.31 -3.13 17.99
CA LEU A 21 0.35 -4.33 18.84
C LEU A 21 -0.34 -5.53 18.18
N VAL A 22 -1.47 -5.32 17.52
CA VAL A 22 -2.18 -6.39 16.79
C VAL A 22 -1.37 -6.88 15.58
N ASN A 23 -0.70 -5.99 14.84
CA ASN A 23 0.19 -6.39 13.75
C ASN A 23 1.40 -7.20 14.27
N ASP A 24 1.99 -6.79 15.39
CA ASP A 24 3.11 -7.51 16.00
C ASP A 24 2.68 -8.91 16.46
N ALA A 25 1.49 -9.04 17.06
CA ALA A 25 0.93 -10.32 17.46
C ALA A 25 0.68 -11.26 16.26
N ILE A 26 0.14 -10.74 15.15
CA ILE A 26 -0.05 -11.51 13.89
C ILE A 26 1.30 -12.02 13.37
N ARG A 27 2.33 -11.16 13.37
CA ARG A 27 3.69 -11.53 12.93
C ARG A 27 4.26 -12.66 13.80
N LEU A 28 4.23 -12.50 15.13
CA LEU A 28 4.79 -13.48 16.08
C LEU A 28 4.09 -14.84 15.98
N LEU A 29 2.77 -14.85 15.75
CA LEU A 29 2.01 -16.09 15.51
C LEU A 29 2.42 -16.75 14.19
N GLY A 30 2.59 -15.96 13.12
CA GLY A 30 3.07 -16.47 11.83
C GLY A 30 4.48 -17.08 11.92
N GLU A 31 5.40 -16.43 12.64
CA GLU A 31 6.75 -16.94 12.90
C GLU A 31 6.72 -18.23 13.72
N SER A 32 5.91 -18.24 14.79
CA SER A 32 5.75 -19.41 15.66
C SER A 32 5.17 -20.60 14.89
N ARG A 33 4.20 -20.35 14.00
CA ARG A 33 3.64 -21.36 13.11
C ARG A 33 4.68 -21.91 12.14
N ALA A 34 5.47 -21.04 11.50
CA ALA A 34 6.51 -21.46 10.57
C ALA A 34 7.59 -22.32 11.26
N ALA A 35 7.99 -21.95 12.48
CA ALA A 35 8.92 -22.73 13.28
C ALA A 35 8.33 -24.10 13.68
N LEU A 36 7.05 -24.13 14.03
CA LEU A 36 6.34 -25.37 14.37
C LEU A 36 6.19 -26.29 13.15
N ASP A 37 5.84 -25.74 11.99
CA ASP A 37 5.76 -26.47 10.71
C ASP A 37 7.12 -27.08 10.33
N GLN A 38 8.23 -26.36 10.55
CA GLN A 38 9.58 -26.89 10.33
C GLN A 38 9.95 -27.98 11.34
N ALA A 39 9.65 -27.80 12.62
CA ALA A 39 9.89 -28.81 13.65
C ALA A 39 9.02 -30.06 13.46
N ALA A 40 7.86 -29.92 12.82
CA ALA A 40 6.97 -31.02 12.48
C ALA A 40 7.48 -31.88 11.31
N HIS A 41 8.42 -31.39 10.48
CA HIS A 41 8.97 -32.19 9.38
C HIS A 41 9.75 -33.39 9.94
N GLY A 42 9.22 -34.60 9.70
CA GLY A 42 9.80 -35.86 10.17
C GLY A 42 9.36 -36.29 11.57
N SER A 43 8.48 -35.53 12.22
CA SER A 43 7.88 -35.90 13.51
C SER A 43 6.56 -36.67 13.29
N HIS A 44 6.33 -37.70 14.10
CA HIS A 44 5.08 -38.46 14.14
C HIS A 44 4.17 -38.07 15.33
N ALA A 45 4.46 -36.94 15.98
CA ALA A 45 3.69 -36.49 17.13
C ALA A 45 2.25 -36.08 16.72
N PRO A 46 1.20 -36.74 17.27
CA PRO A 46 -0.18 -36.53 16.85
C PRO A 46 -0.77 -35.18 17.29
N GLU A 47 -0.17 -34.51 18.27
CA GLU A 47 -0.59 -33.18 18.76
C GLU A 47 -0.19 -32.01 17.85
N LEU A 48 0.80 -32.19 16.96
CA LEU A 48 1.35 -31.11 16.13
C LEU A 48 0.32 -30.49 15.16
N PRO A 49 -0.49 -31.26 14.42
CA PRO A 49 -1.52 -30.67 13.55
C PRO A 49 -2.53 -29.82 14.31
N GLY A 50 -2.89 -30.22 15.52
CA GLY A 50 -3.83 -29.47 16.37
C GLY A 50 -3.26 -28.12 16.81
N ALA A 51 -1.98 -28.10 17.23
CA ALA A 51 -1.29 -26.87 17.61
C ALA A 51 -1.12 -25.90 16.42
N VAL A 52 -0.78 -26.41 15.24
CA VAL A 52 -0.69 -25.60 14.00
C VAL A 52 -2.05 -24.98 13.65
N SER A 53 -3.14 -25.76 13.71
CA SER A 53 -4.49 -25.26 13.45
C SER A 53 -4.90 -24.15 14.43
N GLN A 54 -4.62 -24.31 15.73
CA GLN A 54 -4.95 -23.30 16.73
C GLN A 54 -4.20 -21.98 16.52
N LEU A 55 -2.94 -22.05 16.08
CA LEU A 55 -2.16 -20.86 15.74
C LEU A 55 -2.71 -20.15 14.49
N GLN A 56 -3.17 -20.92 13.49
CA GLN A 56 -3.83 -20.37 12.30
C GLN A 56 -5.13 -19.64 12.66
N ASP A 57 -5.96 -20.24 13.51
CA ASP A 57 -7.21 -19.65 13.96
C ASP A 57 -6.97 -18.34 14.73
N ALA A 58 -5.95 -18.31 15.61
CA ALA A 58 -5.58 -17.10 16.35
C ALA A 58 -5.06 -15.99 15.42
N GLU A 59 -4.27 -16.34 14.40
CA GLU A 59 -3.77 -15.40 13.40
C GLU A 59 -4.93 -14.76 12.62
N GLU A 60 -5.92 -15.55 12.21
CA GLU A 60 -7.10 -15.07 11.47
C GLU A 60 -7.98 -14.15 12.32
N GLN A 61 -8.23 -14.50 13.59
CA GLN A 61 -8.99 -13.66 14.51
C GLN A 61 -8.32 -12.29 14.71
N LEU A 62 -7.00 -12.24 14.86
CA LEU A 62 -6.28 -10.97 15.00
C LEU A 62 -6.30 -10.15 13.71
N ARG A 63 -6.26 -10.79 12.53
CA ARG A 63 -6.44 -10.10 11.24
C ARG A 63 -7.82 -9.48 11.11
N GLN A 64 -8.85 -10.16 11.62
CA GLN A 64 -10.21 -9.62 11.64
C GLN A 64 -10.30 -8.38 12.55
N VAL A 65 -9.73 -8.45 13.76
CA VAL A 65 -9.64 -7.30 14.69
C VAL A 65 -8.91 -6.13 14.05
N LEU A 66 -7.78 -6.39 13.38
CA LEU A 66 -7.02 -5.36 12.67
C LEU A 66 -7.83 -4.69 11.57
N THR A 67 -8.58 -5.48 10.80
CA THR A 67 -9.45 -4.98 9.72
C THR A 67 -10.52 -4.04 10.27
N VAL A 68 -11.14 -4.41 11.39
CA VAL A 68 -12.13 -3.56 12.08
C VAL A 68 -11.48 -2.27 12.57
N ALA A 69 -10.33 -2.35 13.24
CA ALA A 69 -9.63 -1.19 13.79
C ALA A 69 -9.22 -0.17 12.71
N VAL A 70 -8.67 -0.65 11.57
CA VAL A 70 -8.32 0.20 10.42
C VAL A 70 -9.56 0.82 9.79
N SER A 71 -10.65 0.06 9.66
CA SER A 71 -11.91 0.56 9.10
C SER A 71 -12.53 1.65 9.97
N VAL A 72 -12.52 1.48 11.30
CA VAL A 72 -12.97 2.50 12.25
C VAL A 72 -12.13 3.76 12.10
N ARG A 73 -10.80 3.62 12.05
CA ARG A 73 -9.90 4.75 11.86
C ARG A 73 -10.21 5.54 10.59
N GLY A 74 -10.29 4.88 9.44
CA GLY A 74 -10.57 5.56 8.17
C GLY A 74 -11.94 6.27 8.14
N ARG A 75 -12.97 5.70 8.79
CA ARG A 75 -14.29 6.33 8.90
C ARG A 75 -14.27 7.57 9.79
N VAL A 76 -13.56 7.52 10.92
CA VAL A 76 -13.44 8.66 11.84
C VAL A 76 -12.58 9.77 11.23
N GLU A 77 -11.47 9.44 10.56
CA GLU A 77 -10.65 10.42 9.85
C GLU A 77 -11.45 11.14 8.75
N LYS A 78 -12.22 10.40 7.96
CA LYS A 78 -13.13 10.97 6.97
C LYS A 78 -14.15 11.92 7.62
N TYR A 79 -14.79 11.48 8.71
CA TYR A 79 -15.74 12.31 9.45
C TYR A 79 -15.09 13.60 9.98
N LEU A 80 -13.84 13.54 10.45
CA LEU A 80 -13.09 14.73 10.90
C LEU A 80 -12.80 15.72 9.76
N THR A 81 -12.54 15.22 8.55
CA THR A 81 -12.40 16.06 7.35
C THR A 81 -13.73 16.71 6.99
N ASP A 82 -14.82 15.94 7.01
CA ASP A 82 -16.16 16.40 6.61
C ASP A 82 -16.71 17.51 7.54
N ILE A 83 -16.37 17.49 8.84
CA ILE A 83 -16.81 18.52 9.81
C ILE A 83 -15.91 19.76 9.87
N GLY A 84 -14.94 19.90 8.95
CA GLY A 84 -14.10 21.10 8.85
C GLY A 84 -13.02 21.23 9.92
N ALA A 85 -12.70 20.16 10.65
CA ALA A 85 -11.62 20.16 11.66
C ALA A 85 -10.20 20.12 11.04
N GLY A 86 -10.08 20.44 9.74
CA GLY A 86 -8.84 20.38 8.96
C GLY A 86 -8.75 21.49 7.91
N ILE A 87 -8.70 22.76 8.33
CA ILE A 87 -8.30 23.85 7.43
C ILE A 87 -7.39 24.84 8.17
N THR A 88 -6.10 24.78 7.86
CA THR A 88 -5.28 25.97 7.59
C THR A 88 -4.66 25.77 6.21
N SER A 89 -5.36 26.26 5.19
CA SER A 89 -4.86 26.32 3.82
C SER A 89 -3.87 27.47 3.69
N HIS A 90 -2.62 27.18 3.37
CA HIS A 90 -1.78 28.09 2.61
C HIS A 90 -1.44 27.46 1.27
N SER A 91 -2.06 28.03 0.23
CA SER A 91 -1.72 27.83 -1.17
C SER A 91 -0.36 28.46 -1.43
N VAL A 92 0.60 27.63 -1.85
CA VAL A 92 1.80 28.11 -2.54
C VAL A 92 1.80 27.53 -3.94
N THR A 93 1.50 28.43 -4.88
CA THR A 93 1.78 28.30 -6.30
C THR A 93 3.28 28.06 -6.46
N SER A 94 3.66 26.94 -7.06
CA SER A 94 5.01 26.75 -7.58
C SER A 94 4.92 26.22 -8.99
N SER A 95 5.08 27.15 -9.92
CA SER A 95 5.44 26.86 -11.30
C SER A 95 6.85 26.30 -11.32
N SER A 96 7.03 25.06 -11.74
CA SER A 96 8.30 24.57 -12.25
C SER A 96 8.07 23.94 -13.62
N VAL A 97 8.66 24.60 -14.62
CA VAL A 97 8.79 24.13 -15.99
C VAL A 97 9.79 22.98 -15.96
N GLY A 98 9.30 21.75 -16.10
CA GLY A 98 10.10 20.55 -16.30
C GLY A 98 9.29 19.60 -17.15
N THR A 99 9.80 19.29 -18.34
CA THR A 99 9.21 18.47 -19.40
C THR A 99 8.45 17.27 -18.85
N SER A 100 7.15 17.46 -18.62
CA SER A 100 6.24 16.42 -18.17
C SER A 100 5.78 15.64 -19.39
N SER A 101 5.92 14.32 -19.35
CA SER A 101 5.08 13.47 -20.20
C SER A 101 3.63 13.94 -20.02
N PRO A 102 2.88 14.17 -21.12
CA PRO A 102 1.53 14.69 -21.02
C PRO A 102 0.68 13.74 -20.16
N ALA A 103 -0.08 14.31 -19.24
CA ALA A 103 -1.00 13.56 -18.41
C ALA A 103 -1.97 12.75 -19.29
N LEU A 104 -2.32 11.52 -18.87
CA LEU A 104 -3.25 10.71 -19.65
C LEU A 104 -4.62 11.40 -19.74
N SER A 105 -5.20 11.42 -20.93
CA SER A 105 -6.56 11.93 -21.10
C SER A 105 -7.57 11.03 -20.37
N PRO A 106 -8.70 11.56 -19.89
CA PRO A 106 -9.74 10.76 -19.25
C PRO A 106 -10.24 9.59 -20.13
N GLU A 107 -10.31 9.80 -21.44
CA GLU A 107 -10.70 8.78 -22.42
C GLU A 107 -9.69 7.64 -22.44
N LYS A 108 -8.38 7.96 -22.41
CA LYS A 108 -7.33 6.95 -22.39
C LYS A 108 -7.32 6.18 -21.07
N VAL A 109 -7.57 6.85 -19.94
CA VAL A 109 -7.70 6.17 -18.63
C VAL A 109 -8.87 5.19 -18.65
N ALA A 110 -10.01 5.59 -19.21
CA ALA A 110 -11.18 4.72 -19.35
C ALA A 110 -10.91 3.54 -20.29
N GLU A 111 -10.25 3.78 -21.43
CA GLU A 111 -9.83 2.74 -22.38
C GLU A 111 -8.96 1.69 -21.68
N LEU A 112 -7.87 2.12 -21.02
CA LEU A 112 -6.95 1.23 -20.31
C LEU A 112 -7.66 0.46 -19.19
N GLY A 113 -8.52 1.15 -18.41
CA GLY A 113 -9.27 0.56 -17.30
C GLY A 113 -10.31 -0.46 -17.74
N SER A 114 -11.00 -0.23 -18.86
CA SER A 114 -12.04 -1.13 -19.39
C SER A 114 -11.51 -2.51 -19.78
N ALA A 115 -10.22 -2.58 -20.10
CA ALA A 115 -9.56 -3.80 -20.55
C ALA A 115 -8.75 -4.49 -19.42
N LEU A 116 -8.84 -3.98 -18.18
CA LEU A 116 -8.35 -4.70 -16.99
C LEU A 116 -9.39 -5.73 -16.50
N PRO A 117 -8.95 -6.81 -15.83
CA PRO A 117 -9.87 -7.70 -15.13
C PRO A 117 -10.71 -6.97 -14.07
N PRO A 118 -11.84 -7.54 -13.62
CA PRO A 118 -12.70 -6.92 -12.62
C PRO A 118 -11.93 -6.51 -11.36
N ALA A 119 -12.43 -5.50 -10.66
CA ALA A 119 -11.77 -4.99 -9.45
C ALA A 119 -11.47 -6.11 -8.45
N VAL A 120 -10.34 -6.01 -7.75
CA VAL A 120 -9.97 -6.95 -6.68
C VAL A 120 -10.92 -6.73 -5.50
N PRO A 121 -11.67 -7.77 -5.06
CA PRO A 121 -12.63 -7.63 -3.97
C PRO A 121 -11.91 -7.33 -2.65
N LYS A 122 -12.64 -6.67 -1.72
CA LYS A 122 -12.18 -6.41 -0.36
C LYS A 122 -13.22 -6.99 0.61
N PRO A 123 -12.89 -8.05 1.37
CA PRO A 123 -11.60 -8.77 1.43
C PRO A 123 -11.27 -9.54 0.14
N ASN A 124 -10.00 -9.95 -0.05
CA ASN A 124 -9.50 -10.70 -1.22
C ASN A 124 -9.24 -12.19 -0.89
N PRO A 125 -10.28 -12.99 -0.58
CA PRO A 125 -10.12 -14.34 -0.04
C PRO A 125 -9.49 -15.31 -1.05
N THR A 126 -9.63 -15.04 -2.34
CA THR A 126 -9.12 -15.89 -3.43
C THR A 126 -7.74 -15.47 -3.92
N GLY A 127 -7.09 -14.48 -3.26
CA GLY A 127 -5.76 -14.03 -3.63
C GLY A 127 -5.66 -13.46 -5.05
N ARG A 128 -6.74 -12.86 -5.56
CA ARG A 128 -6.77 -12.26 -6.91
C ARG A 128 -5.66 -11.24 -7.05
N LYS A 129 -4.97 -11.30 -8.19
CA LYS A 129 -3.87 -10.38 -8.51
C LYS A 129 -4.41 -9.02 -8.92
N THR A 130 -3.64 -7.99 -8.57
CA THR A 130 -3.82 -6.66 -9.14
C THR A 130 -3.20 -6.67 -10.53
N HIS A 131 -3.90 -6.12 -11.52
CA HIS A 131 -3.40 -5.88 -12.86
C HIS A 131 -3.34 -4.37 -13.08
N GLY A 132 -2.31 -3.92 -13.77
CA GLY A 132 -2.15 -2.54 -14.19
C GLY A 132 -1.73 -2.42 -15.64
N ARG A 133 -2.03 -1.26 -16.21
CA ARG A 133 -1.62 -0.85 -17.55
C ARG A 133 -1.09 0.58 -17.51
N TRP A 134 -0.05 0.83 -18.28
CA TRP A 134 0.53 2.16 -18.45
C TRP A 134 0.97 2.35 -19.90
N VAL A 135 1.18 3.60 -20.31
CA VAL A 135 1.56 3.95 -21.68
C VAL A 135 2.96 4.55 -21.67
N ASP A 136 3.83 4.07 -22.55
CA ASP A 136 5.16 4.65 -22.71
C ASP A 136 5.17 5.88 -23.63
N GLU A 137 6.35 6.47 -23.80
CA GLU A 137 6.53 7.69 -24.62
C GLU A 137 6.25 7.45 -26.12
N ALA A 138 6.31 6.19 -26.57
CA ALA A 138 5.97 5.79 -27.93
C ALA A 138 4.48 5.46 -28.09
N GLY A 139 3.66 5.66 -27.04
CA GLY A 139 2.24 5.35 -27.05
C GLY A 139 1.92 3.86 -26.90
N ARG A 140 2.91 3.01 -26.59
CA ARG A 140 2.70 1.57 -26.42
C ARG A 140 2.13 1.27 -25.04
N ILE A 141 1.15 0.37 -25.00
CA ILE A 141 0.54 -0.10 -23.76
C ILE A 141 1.39 -1.23 -23.19
N HIS A 142 1.73 -1.11 -21.91
CA HIS A 142 2.45 -2.11 -21.14
C HIS A 142 1.57 -2.64 -20.02
N GLU A 143 1.72 -3.92 -19.70
CA GLU A 143 0.99 -4.57 -18.62
C GLU A 143 1.90 -4.84 -17.41
N ALA A 144 1.30 -4.82 -16.23
CA ALA A 144 1.94 -5.18 -14.97
C ALA A 144 0.97 -6.00 -14.11
N VAL A 145 1.48 -7.01 -13.43
CA VAL A 145 0.70 -7.88 -12.53
C VAL A 145 1.37 -7.95 -11.18
N SER A 146 0.60 -7.94 -10.09
CA SER A 146 1.15 -8.08 -8.74
C SER A 146 1.72 -9.48 -8.52
N GLY A 147 2.80 -9.57 -7.75
CA GLY A 147 3.56 -10.79 -7.54
C GLY A 147 5.06 -10.53 -7.59
N ARG A 148 5.82 -11.57 -7.21
CA ARG A 148 7.27 -11.51 -7.08
C ARG A 148 7.95 -11.67 -8.45
N ASP A 149 8.84 -10.75 -8.76
CA ASP A 149 9.73 -10.71 -9.93
C ASP A 149 10.93 -9.76 -9.69
N GLY A 150 11.71 -9.48 -10.73
CA GLY A 150 12.86 -8.59 -10.66
C GLY A 150 12.54 -7.15 -10.21
N ASP A 151 11.40 -6.59 -10.63
CA ASP A 151 11.00 -5.24 -10.21
C ASP A 151 10.61 -5.21 -8.72
N SER A 152 10.03 -6.29 -8.18
CA SER A 152 9.75 -6.39 -6.74
C SER A 152 11.02 -6.53 -5.88
N ALA A 153 12.02 -7.28 -6.37
CA ALA A 153 13.31 -7.41 -5.70
C ALA A 153 14.08 -6.07 -5.70
N GLU A 154 13.99 -5.32 -6.80
CA GLU A 154 14.57 -3.99 -6.91
C GLU A 154 13.90 -2.99 -5.98
N ALA A 155 12.56 -3.01 -5.86
CA ALA A 155 11.84 -2.20 -4.89
C ALA A 155 12.33 -2.46 -3.45
N TRP A 156 12.55 -3.72 -3.10
CA TRP A 156 13.09 -4.09 -1.79
C TRP A 156 14.53 -3.58 -1.58
N ARG A 157 15.38 -3.65 -2.61
CA ARG A 157 16.74 -3.08 -2.57
C ARG A 157 16.72 -1.57 -2.31
N ILE A 158 15.89 -0.82 -3.05
CA ILE A 158 15.76 0.63 -2.91
C ILE A 158 15.33 1.02 -1.49
N LEU A 159 14.37 0.30 -0.90
CA LEU A 159 13.90 0.57 0.46
C LEU A 159 15.00 0.36 1.51
N GLN A 160 15.83 -0.67 1.34
CA GLN A 160 16.98 -0.93 2.22
C GLN A 160 18.04 0.18 2.09
N GLU A 161 18.35 0.60 0.87
CA GLU A 161 19.33 1.67 0.61
C GLU A 161 18.87 3.05 1.10
N ALA A 162 17.57 3.31 1.07
CA ALA A 162 16.97 4.51 1.65
C ALA A 162 16.93 4.47 3.20
N GLU A 163 17.43 3.41 3.82
CA GLU A 163 17.43 3.14 5.25
C GLU A 163 16.04 3.32 5.86
N ILE A 164 15.02 2.87 5.15
CA ILE A 164 13.66 2.88 5.67
C ILE A 164 13.60 1.80 6.77
N PRO A 165 13.14 2.10 7.99
CA PRO A 165 13.08 1.12 9.07
C PRO A 165 11.89 0.17 8.87
N VAL A 166 12.05 -0.75 7.92
CA VAL A 166 11.13 -1.86 7.63
C VAL A 166 11.69 -3.13 8.25
N PRO A 167 10.96 -3.81 9.16
CA PRO A 167 11.48 -4.96 9.92
C PRO A 167 11.71 -6.21 9.07
N ALA A 168 10.99 -6.32 7.94
CA ALA A 168 11.10 -7.36 6.94
C ALA A 168 10.59 -6.83 5.60
N GLU A 169 10.80 -7.59 4.51
CA GLU A 169 10.31 -7.24 3.17
C GLU A 169 8.77 -7.07 3.16
N PRO A 170 8.24 -5.86 2.93
CA PRO A 170 6.79 -5.64 2.92
C PRO A 170 6.14 -6.34 1.73
N VAL A 171 4.97 -6.96 1.91
CA VAL A 171 4.18 -7.53 0.79
C VAL A 171 3.91 -6.49 -0.31
N ALA A 172 3.82 -5.21 0.07
CA ALA A 172 3.66 -4.10 -0.85
C ALA A 172 4.74 -4.04 -1.94
N VAL A 173 5.95 -4.57 -1.74
CA VAL A 173 6.99 -4.62 -2.81
C VAL A 173 6.56 -5.45 -4.01
N THR A 174 5.60 -6.36 -3.82
CA THR A 174 5.02 -7.18 -4.89
C THR A 174 3.83 -6.51 -5.58
N HIS A 175 3.36 -5.36 -5.09
CA HIS A 175 2.22 -4.65 -5.67
C HIS A 175 2.63 -3.94 -6.96
N VAL A 176 1.66 -3.77 -7.85
CA VAL A 176 1.88 -3.21 -9.20
C VAL A 176 2.54 -1.83 -9.13
N GLU A 177 2.02 -0.98 -8.24
CA GLU A 177 2.45 0.40 -8.09
C GLU A 177 3.91 0.48 -7.65
N ILE A 178 4.29 -0.33 -6.66
CA ILE A 178 5.65 -0.33 -6.12
C ILE A 178 6.65 -0.90 -7.12
N LYS A 179 6.30 -1.99 -7.81
CA LYS A 179 7.12 -2.56 -8.89
C LYS A 179 7.36 -1.56 -10.00
N LEU A 180 6.31 -0.84 -10.42
CA LEU A 180 6.43 0.18 -11.44
C LEU A 180 7.25 1.38 -10.97
N ALA A 181 7.20 1.73 -9.68
CA ALA A 181 8.07 2.77 -9.13
C ALA A 181 9.54 2.35 -9.17
N ALA A 182 9.87 1.10 -8.81
CA ALA A 182 11.23 0.56 -8.95
C ALA A 182 11.68 0.53 -10.43
N ARG A 183 10.78 0.14 -11.33
CA ARG A 183 11.03 0.20 -12.78
C ARG A 183 11.33 1.63 -13.25
N MET A 184 10.58 2.62 -12.77
CA MET A 184 10.84 4.03 -13.08
C MET A 184 12.25 4.46 -12.68
N VAL A 185 12.72 4.05 -11.51
CA VAL A 185 14.09 4.31 -11.05
C VAL A 185 15.11 3.66 -11.99
N ARG A 186 14.95 2.37 -12.28
CA ARG A 186 15.85 1.61 -13.17
C ARG A 186 15.91 2.20 -14.58
N GLU A 187 14.79 2.69 -15.09
CA GLU A 187 14.67 3.23 -16.46
C GLU A 187 14.86 4.75 -16.52
N SER A 188 15.19 5.40 -15.40
CA SER A 188 15.30 6.86 -15.29
C SER A 188 14.06 7.62 -15.78
N ARG A 189 12.88 7.01 -15.63
CA ARG A 189 11.60 7.57 -16.06
C ARG A 189 11.01 8.43 -14.94
N ARG A 190 11.01 9.75 -15.14
CA ARG A 190 10.58 10.72 -14.12
C ARG A 190 9.08 10.79 -13.90
N HIS A 191 8.27 10.44 -14.90
CA HIS A 191 6.81 10.48 -14.79
C HIS A 191 6.18 9.20 -15.33
N MET A 192 5.18 8.67 -14.62
CA MET A 192 4.37 7.55 -15.08
C MET A 192 2.93 7.71 -14.62
N GLU A 193 1.99 7.46 -15.52
CA GLU A 193 0.60 7.24 -15.16
C GLU A 193 0.24 5.77 -15.35
N VAL A 194 -0.33 5.16 -14.31
CA VAL A 194 -0.75 3.76 -14.31
C VAL A 194 -2.22 3.65 -13.96
N VAL A 195 -2.94 2.82 -14.70
CA VAL A 195 -4.32 2.41 -14.41
C VAL A 195 -4.28 1.00 -13.84
N ILE A 196 -4.89 0.78 -12.67
CA ILE A 196 -4.92 -0.51 -11.97
C ILE A 196 -6.36 -0.92 -11.63
N ASN A 197 -6.59 -2.23 -11.44
CA ASN A 197 -7.90 -2.76 -11.02
C ASN A 197 -8.07 -2.88 -9.50
N ASN A 198 -7.24 -2.19 -8.73
CA ASN A 198 -7.27 -2.20 -7.27
C ASN A 198 -6.97 -0.79 -6.74
N ARG A 199 -7.00 -0.59 -5.42
CA ARG A 199 -6.50 0.62 -4.79
C ARG A 199 -5.14 0.35 -4.13
N PRO A 200 -4.20 1.31 -4.16
CA PRO A 200 -2.99 1.23 -3.36
C PRO A 200 -3.33 0.91 -1.91
N CYS A 201 -2.64 -0.06 -1.31
CA CYS A 201 -2.91 -0.40 0.08
C CYS A 201 -2.47 0.73 1.00
N PRO A 202 -3.30 1.11 1.99
CA PRO A 202 -2.93 2.12 2.97
C PRO A 202 -2.00 1.55 4.04
N GLY A 203 -1.36 2.44 4.79
CA GLY A 203 -0.76 2.13 6.08
C GLY A 203 0.76 2.20 6.12
N ARG A 204 1.32 1.82 7.28
CA ARG A 204 2.76 2.01 7.56
C ARG A 204 3.69 1.28 6.58
N PHE A 205 3.27 0.19 5.97
CA PHE A 205 4.08 -0.43 4.91
C PHE A 205 3.26 -0.58 3.63
N GLY A 206 2.28 0.31 3.48
CA GLY A 206 1.39 0.39 2.35
C GLY A 206 2.03 1.11 1.17
N CYS A 207 1.43 0.93 0.00
CA CYS A 207 1.86 1.61 -1.21
C CYS A 207 1.74 3.13 -1.07
N ASP A 208 0.75 3.63 -0.33
CA ASP A 208 0.52 5.06 -0.10
C ASP A 208 1.74 5.78 0.49
N VAL A 209 2.51 5.09 1.33
CA VAL A 209 3.69 5.68 1.98
C VAL A 209 5.01 5.18 1.40
N LEU A 210 5.07 3.93 0.93
CA LEU A 210 6.30 3.40 0.33
C LEU A 210 6.56 3.97 -1.07
N LEU A 211 5.52 4.34 -1.85
CA LEU A 211 5.70 4.93 -3.18
C LEU A 211 6.55 6.22 -3.15
N PRO A 212 6.23 7.23 -2.32
CA PRO A 212 7.06 8.44 -2.21
C PRO A 212 8.50 8.20 -1.72
N ALA A 213 8.75 7.09 -1.00
CA ALA A 213 10.07 6.73 -0.50
C ALA A 213 10.93 5.98 -1.54
N ILE A 214 10.29 5.23 -2.43
CA ILE A 214 10.98 4.52 -3.53
C ILE A 214 11.27 5.47 -4.69
N LEU A 215 10.35 6.39 -4.98
CA LEU A 215 10.54 7.39 -6.03
C LEU A 215 11.60 8.42 -5.59
N PRO A 216 12.63 8.70 -6.39
CA PRO A 216 13.59 9.76 -6.13
C PRO A 216 12.95 11.14 -6.20
N GLU A 217 13.63 12.15 -5.65
CA GLU A 217 13.21 13.54 -5.81
C GLU A 217 13.09 13.93 -7.30
N GLY A 218 12.01 14.64 -7.64
CA GLY A 218 11.68 14.99 -9.02
C GLY A 218 11.04 13.87 -9.85
N TYR A 219 10.74 12.71 -9.25
CA TYR A 219 9.93 11.66 -9.86
C TYR A 219 8.48 11.75 -9.39
N SER A 220 7.54 11.33 -10.24
CA SER A 220 6.12 11.27 -9.90
C SER A 220 5.39 10.13 -10.58
N MET A 221 4.48 9.50 -9.84
CA MET A 221 3.59 8.48 -10.37
C MET A 221 2.13 8.84 -10.09
N THR A 222 1.29 8.89 -11.13
CA THR A 222 -0.17 8.99 -10.96
C THR A 222 -0.79 7.60 -11.07
N VAL A 223 -1.51 7.18 -10.02
CA VAL A 223 -2.23 5.92 -9.99
C VAL A 223 -3.72 6.18 -10.13
N HIS A 224 -4.33 5.54 -11.13
CA HIS A 224 -5.78 5.50 -11.34
C HIS A 224 -6.28 4.11 -10.98
N GLY A 225 -7.25 4.04 -10.07
CA GLY A 225 -7.91 2.79 -9.67
C GLY A 225 -9.43 2.97 -9.59
N PRO A 226 -10.20 1.93 -9.23
CA PRO A 226 -11.65 2.02 -9.13
C PRO A 226 -12.09 3.12 -8.14
N GLY A 227 -12.63 4.23 -8.68
CA GLY A 227 -13.02 5.42 -7.90
C GLY A 227 -11.85 6.06 -7.14
N TYR A 228 -10.62 5.92 -7.63
CA TYR A 228 -9.41 6.38 -6.98
C TYR A 228 -8.48 7.04 -7.99
N ARG A 229 -7.94 8.22 -7.65
CA ARG A 229 -6.87 8.87 -8.39
C ARG A 229 -5.96 9.59 -7.42
N GLN A 230 -4.67 9.32 -7.48
CA GLN A 230 -3.69 10.03 -6.66
C GLN A 230 -2.35 10.11 -7.38
N THR A 231 -1.69 11.26 -7.25
CA THR A 231 -0.31 11.45 -7.71
C THR A 231 0.63 11.40 -6.51
N PHE A 232 1.61 10.52 -6.59
CA PHE A 232 2.69 10.37 -5.63
C PHE A 232 3.93 11.09 -6.16
N THR A 233 4.55 11.91 -5.31
CA THR A 233 5.81 12.59 -5.61
C THR A 233 6.93 11.97 -4.79
N GLY A 234 8.08 11.75 -5.43
CA GLY A 234 9.24 11.13 -4.81
C GLY A 234 10.06 12.07 -3.93
N GLY A 235 11.01 11.48 -3.21
CA GLY A 235 11.90 12.19 -2.28
C GLY A 235 11.32 12.37 -0.88
N LYS A 236 10.19 11.71 -0.54
CA LYS A 236 9.59 11.82 0.79
C LYS A 236 10.00 10.64 1.66
N LYS A 237 10.41 10.94 2.88
CA LYS A 237 10.55 9.92 3.92
C LYS A 237 9.17 9.55 4.47
N PRO A 238 8.98 8.31 4.94
CA PRO A 238 7.75 7.95 5.62
C PRO A 238 7.50 8.79 6.86
N TRP A 239 6.24 9.11 7.14
CA TRP A 239 5.86 10.07 8.20
C TRP A 239 6.13 9.58 9.63
N TRP A 240 6.38 8.28 9.83
CA TRP A 240 6.75 7.69 11.13
C TRP A 240 8.26 7.56 11.32
N ARG A 241 9.07 8.10 10.41
CA ARG A 241 10.52 8.17 10.54
C ARG A 241 10.95 9.49 11.16
#